data_AF-A0A9W4HT51-F1
#
_entry.id   AF-A0A9W4HT51-F1
#
_cell.length_a   1.000
_cell.length_b   1.000
_cell.length_c   1.000
_cell.angle_alpha   90.00
_cell.angle_beta   90.00
_cell.angle_gamma   90.00
#
_symmetry.space_group_name_H-M   'P 1'
#
loop_
_entity.id
_entity.type
_entity.pdbx_description
1 polymer ?
#
loop_
_entity_poly.entity_id
_entity_poly.type
_entity_poly.pdbx_seq_one_letter_code
_entity_poly.pdbx_strand_id
1 'polypeptide(L)'
;MAENKRQVSVKGSAQKQSGNAVGPGMATPIVPLEAALSGAIGARVRITTAQPIQSTFEGTLFTACPITNLVAINTAPAPNPGDAKQAQNGDYRVIPISRIQNFQLLALAQPSNSTSSSFTDAQPTIQALDTRALKARESKAVGEALDREARRGKGVTAQAQDLFDAFSRTMPARWNGHNIIVADAVTIAAPYRVDDCRSIVEGDIAALARVRKVLEMERKKIELRNASATIGSTSTFSRHHNVPNDQRKGG
;
A
#
# COMPACT_ATOMS: atom_id res chain seq x y z
N MET A 1 81.99 8.31 -10.99
CA MET A 1 82.43 8.88 -9.71
C MET A 1 81.80 8.05 -8.60
N ALA A 2 82.66 7.53 -7.70
CA ALA A 2 82.45 6.99 -6.35
C ALA A 2 81.11 6.28 -6.05
N GLU A 3 81.04 4.95 -5.93
CA GLU A 3 81.44 4.12 -4.77
C GLU A 3 80.83 4.55 -3.43
N ASN A 4 79.97 3.72 -2.82
CA ASN A 4 80.23 2.90 -1.61
C ASN A 4 78.88 2.36 -1.07
N LYS A 5 78.52 1.08 -1.23
CA LYS A 5 78.97 -0.12 -0.48
C LYS A 5 78.54 -0.11 1.00
N ARG A 6 77.60 -1.00 1.34
CA ARG A 6 77.74 -2.14 2.28
C ARG A 6 76.33 -2.70 2.57
N GLN A 7 75.93 -3.89 2.09
CA GLN A 7 76.35 -5.24 2.53
C GLN A 7 76.14 -5.45 4.04
N VAL A 8 75.67 -6.58 4.58
CA VAL A 8 75.31 -7.94 4.13
C VAL A 8 74.77 -8.60 5.44
N SER A 9 73.59 -9.22 5.42
CA SER A 9 73.36 -10.67 5.51
C SER A 9 73.46 -11.33 6.90
N VAL A 10 72.56 -12.30 7.12
CA VAL A 10 72.81 -13.70 7.56
C VAL A 10 71.89 -14.17 8.69
N LYS A 11 71.00 -15.10 8.30
CA LYS A 11 70.55 -16.39 8.87
C LYS A 11 70.24 -16.59 10.37
N GLY A 12 69.22 -17.44 10.56
CA GLY A 12 69.06 -18.40 11.67
C GLY A 12 68.08 -17.92 12.73
N SER A 13 67.19 -18.70 13.32
CA SER A 13 66.94 -20.15 13.34
C SER A 13 65.62 -20.38 14.10
N ALA A 14 65.06 -21.57 13.95
CA ALA A 14 63.82 -22.01 14.59
C ALA A 14 63.92 -22.21 16.13
N GLN A 15 62.74 -22.20 16.76
CA GLN A 15 62.28 -23.12 17.83
C GLN A 15 62.07 -22.58 19.27
N LYS A 16 60.78 -22.63 19.66
CA LYS A 16 60.14 -22.90 20.98
C LYS A 16 60.93 -22.65 22.29
N GLN A 17 60.33 -21.90 23.24
CA GLN A 17 59.65 -22.47 24.43
C GLN A 17 59.06 -21.40 25.37
N SER A 18 57.83 -21.65 25.83
CA SER A 18 57.32 -21.56 27.20
C SER A 18 57.71 -20.35 28.08
N GLY A 19 56.74 -19.46 28.31
CA GLY A 19 56.72 -18.53 29.43
C GLY A 19 55.28 -18.18 29.80
N ASN A 20 54.78 -18.81 30.87
CA ASN A 20 53.46 -18.60 31.43
C ASN A 20 53.40 -17.20 32.08
N ALA A 21 52.63 -16.26 31.51
CA ALA A 21 52.30 -15.00 32.16
C ALA A 21 50.81 -14.70 31.97
N VAL A 22 50.07 -14.89 33.06
CA VAL A 22 48.68 -14.46 33.23
C VAL A 22 48.65 -12.93 33.22
N GLY A 23 47.89 -12.34 32.30
CA GLY A 23 47.66 -10.90 32.18
C GLY A 23 46.27 -10.65 31.57
N PRO A 24 45.59 -9.57 31.97
CA PRO A 24 44.15 -9.57 32.23
C PRO A 24 43.29 -9.54 30.97
N GLY A 25 42.08 -10.10 31.12
CA GLY A 25 41.10 -10.30 30.06
C GLY A 25 40.91 -9.07 29.17
N MET A 26 41.12 -9.30 27.87
CA MET A 26 40.60 -8.42 26.82
C MET A 26 39.09 -8.34 27.00
N ALA A 27 38.63 -7.26 27.61
CA ALA A 27 37.23 -6.86 27.53
C ALA A 27 36.92 -6.71 26.05
N THR A 28 36.09 -7.61 25.53
CA THR A 28 35.56 -7.49 24.18
C THR A 28 34.86 -6.12 24.10
N PRO A 29 35.13 -5.30 23.07
CA PRO A 29 34.38 -4.05 22.91
C PRO A 29 32.91 -4.43 22.80
N ILE A 30 32.09 -3.99 23.75
CA ILE A 30 30.64 -4.21 23.73
C ILE A 30 30.10 -3.34 22.60
N VAL A 31 29.91 -3.95 21.42
CA VAL A 31 29.27 -3.29 20.27
C VAL A 31 27.79 -3.11 20.61
N PRO A 32 27.22 -1.90 20.50
CA PRO A 32 25.79 -1.68 20.69
C PRO A 32 24.98 -2.62 19.78
N LEU A 33 23.90 -3.21 20.32
CA LEU A 33 23.08 -4.18 19.60
C LEU A 33 22.61 -3.68 18.22
N GLU A 34 22.22 -2.41 18.13
CA GLU A 34 21.84 -1.75 16.87
C GLU A 34 22.92 -1.80 15.79
N ALA A 35 24.17 -1.51 16.19
CA ALA A 35 25.32 -1.52 15.29
C ALA A 35 25.66 -2.96 14.87
N ALA A 36 25.52 -3.91 15.80
CA ALA A 36 25.71 -5.34 15.50
C ALA A 36 24.65 -5.86 14.53
N LEU A 37 23.38 -5.49 14.71
CA LEU A 37 22.27 -5.88 13.84
C LEU A 37 22.43 -5.28 12.44
N SER A 38 22.79 -4.00 12.36
CA SER A 38 23.00 -3.31 11.09
C SER A 38 24.20 -3.89 10.33
N GLY A 39 25.29 -4.23 11.03
CA GLY A 39 26.47 -4.87 10.43
C GLY A 39 26.26 -6.35 10.04
N ALA A 40 25.23 -7.00 10.57
CA ALA A 40 24.93 -8.42 10.31
C ALA A 40 23.84 -8.63 9.25
N ILE A 41 23.41 -7.59 8.52
CA ILE A 41 22.42 -7.73 7.44
C ILE A 41 22.96 -8.70 6.38
N GLY A 42 22.12 -9.64 5.96
CA GLY A 42 22.48 -10.74 5.05
C GLY A 42 23.17 -11.92 5.73
N ALA A 43 23.57 -11.79 7.00
CA ALA A 43 24.20 -12.86 7.75
C ALA A 43 23.17 -13.82 8.36
N ARG A 44 23.59 -15.04 8.67
CA ARG A 44 22.75 -16.01 9.37
C ARG A 44 22.89 -15.79 10.87
N VAL A 45 21.76 -15.56 11.54
CA VAL A 45 21.71 -15.13 12.94
C VAL A 45 20.71 -15.97 13.72
N ARG A 46 20.91 -16.02 15.03
CA ARG A 46 19.95 -16.54 16.01
C ARG A 46 19.53 -15.41 16.94
N ILE A 47 18.23 -15.18 17.04
CA ILE A 47 17.61 -14.15 17.87
C ILE A 47 16.73 -14.83 18.90
N THR A 48 16.94 -14.53 20.17
CA THR A 48 16.06 -14.96 21.28
C THR A 48 15.31 -13.76 21.82
N THR A 49 13.98 -13.85 21.86
CA THR A 49 13.12 -12.79 22.40
C THR A 49 12.97 -12.90 23.92
N ALA A 50 12.79 -11.75 24.58
CA ALA A 50 12.50 -11.67 26.00
C ALA A 50 11.07 -12.15 26.35
N GLN A 51 10.80 -12.27 27.65
CA GLN A 51 9.49 -12.56 28.25
C GLN A 51 8.38 -11.63 27.70
N PRO A 52 7.10 -12.07 27.64
CA PRO A 52 6.50 -13.20 28.36
C PRO A 52 6.55 -14.55 27.63
N ILE A 53 6.87 -14.58 26.33
CA ILE A 53 7.07 -15.81 25.58
C ILE A 53 8.48 -15.76 24.99
N GLN A 54 9.39 -16.50 25.61
CA GLN A 54 10.72 -16.66 25.06
C GLN A 54 10.61 -17.50 23.79
N SER A 55 11.10 -16.96 22.68
CA SER A 55 11.09 -17.64 21.40
C SER A 55 12.40 -17.41 20.70
N THR A 56 12.93 -18.46 20.06
CA THR A 56 14.21 -18.40 19.37
C THR A 56 13.98 -18.59 17.88
N PHE A 57 14.51 -17.67 17.09
CA PHE A 57 14.42 -17.67 15.64
C PHE A 57 15.81 -17.75 15.06
N GLU A 58 15.99 -18.67 14.12
CA GLU A 58 17.22 -18.82 13.37
C GLU A 58 16.92 -18.58 11.90
N GLY A 59 17.77 -17.83 11.22
CA GLY A 59 17.51 -17.42 9.86
C GLY A 59 18.46 -16.35 9.34
N THR A 60 18.20 -15.89 8.12
CA THR A 60 18.99 -14.82 7.49
C THR A 60 18.42 -13.47 7.89
N LEU A 61 19.26 -12.57 8.41
CA LEU A 61 18.84 -11.22 8.76
C LEU A 61 18.55 -10.42 7.49
N PHE A 62 17.29 -10.07 7.29
CA PHE A 62 16.85 -9.37 6.08
C PHE A 62 17.08 -7.86 6.19
N THR A 63 16.66 -7.27 7.31
CA THR A 63 16.85 -5.84 7.57
C THR A 63 16.83 -5.57 9.07
N ALA A 64 17.52 -4.50 9.46
CA ALA A 64 17.43 -3.87 10.76
C ALA A 64 17.13 -2.39 10.52
N CYS A 65 15.93 -1.94 10.88
CA CYS A 65 15.51 -0.58 10.64
C CYS A 65 15.65 0.27 11.92
N PRO A 66 16.60 1.22 11.98
CA PRO A 66 16.80 2.05 13.17
C PRO A 66 15.65 3.04 13.40
N ILE A 67 14.88 3.38 12.34
CA ILE A 67 13.75 4.31 12.45
C ILE A 67 12.53 3.63 13.09
N THR A 68 12.18 2.44 12.61
CA THR A 68 11.01 1.70 13.13
C THR A 68 11.36 0.82 14.33
N ASN A 69 12.65 0.67 14.65
CA ASN A 69 13.16 -0.18 15.72
C ASN A 69 12.72 -1.65 15.56
N LEU A 70 12.70 -2.12 14.31
CA LEU A 70 12.26 -3.46 13.92
C LEU A 70 13.38 -4.18 13.16
N VAL A 71 13.45 -5.49 13.38
CA VAL A 71 14.28 -6.43 12.62
C VAL A 71 13.37 -7.40 11.88
N ALA A 72 13.68 -7.70 10.62
CA ALA A 72 13.06 -8.81 9.91
C ALA A 72 14.08 -9.93 9.69
N ILE A 73 13.71 -11.15 10.06
CA ILE A 73 14.50 -12.36 9.83
C ILE A 73 13.73 -13.30 8.92
N ASN A 74 14.40 -13.84 7.89
CA ASN A 74 13.87 -14.93 7.09
C ASN A 74 14.21 -16.25 7.79
N THR A 75 13.21 -16.94 8.34
CA THR A 75 13.38 -18.19 9.10
C THR A 75 13.42 -19.45 8.22
N ALA A 76 13.52 -19.30 6.90
CA ALA A 76 13.73 -20.44 6.01
C ALA A 76 15.00 -21.23 6.41
N PRO A 77 15.02 -22.55 6.19
CA PRO A 77 16.21 -23.37 6.39
C PRO A 77 17.42 -22.83 5.63
N ALA A 78 18.64 -23.12 6.11
CA ALA A 78 19.85 -22.74 5.41
C ALA A 78 19.80 -23.23 3.94
N PRO A 79 20.09 -22.37 2.95
CA PRO A 79 20.12 -22.82 1.56
C PRO A 79 21.19 -23.89 1.40
N ASN A 80 20.82 -25.04 0.82
CA ASN A 80 21.79 -26.03 0.41
C ASN A 80 22.72 -25.43 -0.67
N PRO A 81 24.01 -25.78 -0.75
CA PRO A 81 25.00 -25.21 -1.69
C PRO A 81 24.72 -25.40 -3.20
N GLY A 82 23.50 -25.72 -3.61
CA GLY A 82 23.07 -25.88 -5.01
C GLY A 82 21.74 -25.22 -5.36
N ASP A 83 20.96 -24.72 -4.39
CA ASP A 83 19.60 -24.20 -4.60
C ASP A 83 19.41 -22.78 -4.04
N ALA A 84 20.03 -21.79 -4.70
CA ALA A 84 19.87 -20.37 -4.36
C ALA A 84 18.41 -19.85 -4.44
N LYS A 85 17.49 -20.64 -5.00
CA LYS A 85 16.05 -20.34 -5.06
C LYS A 85 15.31 -20.63 -3.74
N GLN A 86 15.83 -21.48 -2.85
CA GLN A 86 15.20 -21.74 -1.54
C GLN A 86 15.40 -20.60 -0.53
N ALA A 87 16.42 -19.76 -0.73
CA ALA A 87 16.60 -18.55 0.08
C ALA A 87 15.56 -17.44 -0.23
N GLN A 88 14.72 -17.61 -1.27
CA GLN A 88 13.79 -16.58 -1.79
C GLN A 88 12.39 -16.69 -1.18
N ASN A 89 11.88 -17.92 -1.05
CA ASN A 89 10.56 -18.21 -0.50
C ASN A 89 10.71 -18.55 0.98
N GLY A 90 10.64 -17.54 1.84
CA GLY A 90 10.84 -17.72 3.26
C GLY A 90 9.75 -17.10 4.11
N ASP A 91 9.46 -17.75 5.22
CA ASP A 91 8.68 -17.14 6.29
C ASP A 91 9.49 -16.01 6.92
N TYR A 92 9.00 -14.78 6.81
CA TYR A 92 9.62 -13.63 7.45
C TYR A 92 8.97 -13.37 8.80
N ARG A 93 9.80 -13.19 9.82
CA ARG A 93 9.37 -12.76 11.15
C ARG A 93 9.91 -11.38 11.46
N VAL A 94 8.99 -10.46 11.78
CA VAL A 94 9.32 -9.10 12.21
C VAL A 94 9.33 -9.05 13.73
N ILE A 95 10.45 -8.61 14.30
CA ILE A 95 10.73 -8.62 15.74
C ILE A 95 11.16 -7.19 16.15
N PRO A 96 10.50 -6.55 17.12
CA PRO A 96 10.99 -5.30 17.68
C PRO A 96 12.34 -5.51 18.38
N ILE A 97 13.30 -4.63 18.14
CA ILE A 97 14.66 -4.79 18.69
C ILE A 97 14.63 -4.72 20.23
N SER A 98 13.70 -3.93 20.80
CA SER A 98 13.45 -3.88 22.25
C SER A 98 13.05 -5.22 22.88
N ARG A 99 12.55 -6.18 22.08
CA ARG A 99 12.22 -7.53 22.55
C ARG A 99 13.37 -8.51 22.40
N ILE A 100 14.49 -8.13 21.79
CA ILE A 100 15.64 -9.02 21.62
C ILE A 100 16.40 -9.11 22.94
N GLN A 101 16.45 -10.31 23.51
CA GLN A 101 17.22 -10.61 24.71
C GLN A 101 18.64 -11.06 24.36
N ASN A 102 18.78 -11.87 23.30
CA ASN A 102 20.07 -12.38 22.87
C ASN A 102 20.16 -12.37 21.34
N PHE A 103 21.33 -12.01 20.83
CA PHE A 103 21.67 -11.96 19.42
C PHE A 103 22.99 -12.71 19.21
N GLN A 104 22.96 -13.70 18.31
CA GLN A 104 24.13 -14.51 17.98
C GLN A 104 24.32 -14.59 16.47
N LEU A 105 25.52 -14.25 16.00
CA LEU A 105 25.93 -14.44 14.62
C LEU A 105 26.35 -15.90 14.40
N LEU A 106 25.75 -16.59 13.44
CA LEU A 106 26.02 -18.00 13.12
C LEU A 106 26.90 -18.16 11.88
N ALA A 107 26.63 -17.38 10.82
CA ALA A 107 27.44 -17.38 9.61
C ALA A 107 27.43 -15.98 9.00
N LEU A 108 28.56 -15.56 8.43
CA LEU A 108 28.67 -14.28 7.73
C LEU A 108 27.81 -14.26 6.47
N ALA A 109 27.40 -13.05 6.05
CA ALA A 109 26.78 -12.86 4.75
C ALA A 109 27.73 -13.40 3.66
N GLN A 110 27.18 -14.15 2.71
CA GLN A 110 27.97 -14.58 1.55
C GLN A 110 28.42 -13.33 0.80
N PRO A 111 29.70 -13.23 0.40
CA PRO A 111 30.17 -12.09 -0.38
C PRO A 111 29.45 -12.10 -1.72
N SER A 112 28.58 -11.12 -1.93
CA SER A 112 28.08 -10.85 -3.26
C SER A 112 29.27 -10.33 -4.08
N ASN A 113 29.65 -11.06 -5.14
CA ASN A 113 30.74 -10.68 -6.04
C ASN A 113 30.42 -9.43 -6.89
N SER A 114 29.32 -8.74 -6.57
CA SER A 114 28.78 -7.57 -7.23
C SER A 114 29.24 -6.32 -6.46
N THR A 115 30.24 -5.62 -7.00
CA THR A 115 30.67 -4.28 -6.52
C THR A 115 29.62 -3.18 -6.75
N SER A 116 28.44 -3.54 -7.28
CA SER A 116 27.30 -2.67 -7.53
C SER A 116 26.06 -3.24 -6.86
N SER A 117 25.42 -2.47 -5.97
CA SER A 117 24.09 -2.74 -5.42
C SER A 117 23.01 -2.63 -6.51
N SER A 118 23.01 -3.56 -7.46
CA SER A 118 22.05 -3.64 -8.56
C SER A 118 20.79 -4.35 -8.07
N PHE A 119 19.62 -3.90 -8.52
CA PHE A 119 18.33 -4.55 -8.25
C PHE A 119 18.28 -6.03 -8.66
N THR A 120 19.20 -6.47 -9.51
CA THR A 120 19.37 -7.87 -9.93
C THR A 120 19.87 -8.80 -8.82
N ASP A 121 20.52 -8.24 -7.80
CA ASP A 121 21.06 -8.97 -6.64
C ASP A 121 20.20 -8.74 -5.37
N ALA A 122 19.08 -8.04 -5.52
CA ALA A 122 18.14 -7.85 -4.44
C ALA A 122 17.48 -9.18 -4.09
N GLN A 123 17.58 -9.55 -2.81
CA GLN A 123 16.82 -10.63 -2.21
C GLN A 123 15.64 -10.03 -1.45
N PRO A 124 14.37 -10.43 -1.70
CA PRO A 124 13.91 -11.25 -2.83
C PRO A 124 13.99 -10.50 -4.16
N THR A 125 14.04 -11.25 -5.27
CA THR A 125 14.15 -10.66 -6.62
C THR A 125 13.04 -9.65 -6.88
N ILE A 126 13.41 -8.41 -7.18
CA ILE A 126 12.45 -7.36 -7.53
C ILE A 126 12.04 -7.57 -8.99
N GLN A 127 10.79 -7.96 -9.20
CA GLN A 127 10.24 -8.15 -10.55
C GLN A 127 10.14 -6.81 -11.28
N ALA A 128 10.40 -6.82 -12.59
CA ALA A 128 10.24 -5.64 -13.42
C ALA A 128 8.77 -5.18 -13.41
N LEU A 129 8.56 -3.89 -13.17
CA LEU A 129 7.24 -3.29 -13.13
C LEU A 129 6.69 -3.17 -14.57
N ASP A 130 5.48 -3.67 -14.82
CA ASP A 130 4.81 -3.48 -16.11
C ASP A 130 4.31 -2.04 -16.24
N THR A 131 5.17 -1.19 -16.81
CA THR A 131 4.87 0.23 -17.05
C THR A 131 3.71 0.43 -18.03
N ARG A 132 3.44 -0.53 -18.93
CA ARG A 132 2.32 -0.44 -19.87
C ARG A 132 1.00 -0.65 -19.14
N ALA A 133 0.91 -1.67 -18.30
CA ALA A 133 -0.27 -1.90 -17.47
C ALA A 133 -0.54 -0.75 -16.49
N LEU A 134 0.52 -0.09 -16.00
CA LEU A 134 0.36 1.12 -15.16
C LEU A 134 -0.20 2.30 -15.95
N LYS A 135 0.36 2.60 -17.12
CA LYS A 135 -0.15 3.68 -17.99
C LYS A 135 -1.60 3.44 -18.41
N ALA A 136 -1.99 2.20 -18.70
CA ALA A 136 -3.37 1.87 -19.02
C ALA A 136 -4.34 2.09 -17.83
N ARG A 137 -3.90 1.77 -16.60
CA ARG A 137 -4.67 2.05 -15.38
C ARG A 137 -4.78 3.55 -15.12
N GLU A 138 -3.70 4.28 -15.31
CA GLU A 138 -3.67 5.74 -15.21
C GLU A 138 -4.65 6.38 -16.20
N SER A 139 -4.55 6.06 -17.50
CA SER A 139 -5.41 6.64 -18.53
C SER A 139 -6.90 6.34 -18.26
N LYS A 140 -7.21 5.15 -17.77
CA LYS A 140 -8.57 4.78 -17.37
C LYS A 140 -9.07 5.63 -16.20
N ALA A 141 -8.26 5.76 -15.15
CA ALA A 141 -8.63 6.55 -13.97
C ALA A 141 -8.82 8.04 -14.32
N VAL A 142 -7.98 8.59 -15.20
CA VAL A 142 -8.11 9.95 -15.72
C VAL A 142 -9.40 10.09 -16.53
N GLY A 143 -9.68 9.17 -17.44
CA GLY A 143 -10.92 9.17 -18.22
C GLY A 143 -12.17 9.15 -17.35
N GLU A 144 -12.24 8.24 -16.37
CA GLU A 144 -13.34 8.16 -15.42
C GLU A 144 -13.48 9.43 -14.57
N ALA A 145 -12.37 10.09 -14.24
CA ALA A 145 -12.38 11.36 -13.52
C ALA A 145 -12.92 12.52 -14.35
N LEU A 146 -12.50 12.62 -15.61
CA LEU A 146 -12.99 13.62 -16.54
C LEU A 146 -14.48 13.39 -16.84
N ASP A 147 -14.91 12.14 -17.03
CA ASP A 147 -16.32 11.80 -17.25
C ASP A 147 -17.20 12.17 -16.05
N ARG A 148 -16.71 11.93 -14.83
CA ARG A 148 -17.44 12.30 -13.61
C ARG A 148 -17.57 13.82 -13.46
N GLU A 149 -16.50 14.55 -13.76
CA GLU A 149 -16.53 16.02 -13.73
C GLU A 149 -17.43 16.58 -14.84
N ALA A 150 -17.42 16.00 -16.04
CA ALA A 150 -18.28 16.39 -17.15
C ALA A 150 -19.77 16.13 -16.87
N ARG A 151 -20.09 15.10 -16.08
CA ARG A 151 -21.47 14.79 -15.64
C ARG A 151 -21.93 15.63 -14.45
N ARG A 152 -21.03 16.30 -13.75
CA ARG A 152 -21.35 17.12 -12.59
C ARG A 152 -21.77 18.53 -13.01
N GLY A 153 -23.03 18.88 -12.75
CA GLY A 153 -23.53 20.22 -12.97
C GLY A 153 -22.91 21.22 -11.99
N LYS A 154 -22.39 22.33 -12.50
CA LYS A 154 -21.78 23.40 -11.71
C LYS A 154 -22.83 24.46 -11.40
N GLY A 155 -23.11 24.72 -10.12
CA GLY A 155 -24.10 25.71 -9.70
C GLY A 155 -25.57 25.30 -9.93
N VAL A 156 -25.83 24.02 -10.20
CA VAL A 156 -27.19 23.50 -10.43
C VAL A 156 -27.81 22.94 -9.15
N THR A 157 -29.13 22.83 -9.11
CA THR A 157 -29.85 22.22 -7.98
C THR A 157 -29.70 20.70 -8.00
N ALA A 158 -29.88 20.05 -6.84
CA ALA A 158 -29.88 18.58 -6.75
C ALA A 158 -30.92 17.94 -7.69
N GLN A 159 -32.09 18.57 -7.84
CA GLN A 159 -33.13 18.12 -8.77
C GLN A 159 -32.66 18.19 -10.23
N ALA A 160 -31.91 19.23 -10.62
CA ALA A 160 -31.37 19.34 -11.96
C ALA A 160 -30.31 18.26 -12.25
N GLN A 161 -29.46 17.97 -11.27
CA GLN A 161 -28.49 16.88 -11.36
C GLN A 161 -29.17 15.51 -11.48
N ASP A 162 -30.19 15.23 -10.65
CA ASP A 162 -30.99 14.01 -10.73
C ASP A 162 -31.61 13.81 -12.12
N LEU A 163 -32.09 14.90 -12.72
CA LEU A 163 -32.67 14.87 -14.04
C LEU A 163 -31.61 14.61 -15.12
N PHE A 164 -30.45 15.25 -15.03
CA PHE A 164 -29.32 15.00 -15.91
C PHE A 164 -28.86 13.53 -15.85
N ASP A 165 -28.72 12.99 -14.64
CA ASP A 165 -28.32 11.60 -14.42
C ASP A 165 -29.37 10.64 -14.99
N ALA A 166 -30.66 10.98 -14.86
CA ALA A 166 -31.74 10.22 -15.45
C ALA A 166 -31.67 10.17 -16.98
N PHE A 167 -31.46 11.31 -17.64
CA PHE A 167 -31.27 11.36 -19.09
C PHE A 167 -30.04 10.59 -19.53
N SER A 168 -28.90 10.77 -18.84
CA SER A 168 -27.63 10.12 -19.14
C SER A 168 -27.69 8.58 -19.12
N ARG A 169 -28.70 7.99 -18.46
CA ARG A 169 -28.94 6.53 -18.49
C ARG A 169 -29.59 6.02 -19.78
N THR A 170 -30.34 6.87 -20.47
CA THR A 170 -31.20 6.47 -21.59
C THR A 170 -30.78 7.08 -22.91
N MET A 171 -30.09 8.22 -22.88
CA MET A 171 -29.65 8.95 -24.05
C MET A 171 -28.41 9.81 -23.74
N PRO A 172 -27.59 10.15 -24.75
CA PRO A 172 -26.47 11.05 -24.56
C PRO A 172 -26.94 12.38 -23.98
N ALA A 173 -26.32 12.83 -22.89
CA ALA A 173 -26.61 14.11 -22.27
C ALA A 173 -25.32 14.80 -21.85
N ARG A 174 -25.27 16.13 -21.97
CA ARG A 174 -24.17 16.97 -21.49
C ARG A 174 -24.69 18.25 -20.86
N TRP A 175 -23.90 18.82 -19.95
CA TRP A 175 -24.14 20.16 -19.44
C TRP A 175 -23.70 21.22 -20.46
N ASN A 176 -24.47 22.30 -20.57
CA ASN A 176 -24.08 23.54 -21.23
C ASN A 176 -24.39 24.70 -20.28
N GLY A 177 -23.39 25.14 -19.52
CA GLY A 177 -23.61 26.03 -18.37
C GLY A 177 -24.55 25.36 -17.37
N HIS A 178 -25.71 25.98 -17.14
CA HIS A 178 -26.78 25.43 -16.30
C HIS A 178 -27.82 24.64 -17.11
N ASN A 179 -27.74 24.60 -18.43
CA ASN A 179 -28.72 23.91 -19.27
C ASN A 179 -28.30 22.46 -19.52
N ILE A 180 -29.28 21.59 -19.73
CA ILE A 180 -29.04 20.20 -20.13
C ILE A 180 -29.24 20.08 -21.63
N ILE A 181 -28.23 19.61 -22.36
CA ILE A 181 -28.37 19.22 -23.76
C ILE A 181 -28.57 17.71 -23.82
N VAL A 182 -29.63 17.29 -24.51
CA VAL A 182 -30.05 15.90 -24.62
C VAL A 182 -30.05 15.48 -26.09
N ALA A 183 -29.44 14.33 -26.38
CA ALA A 183 -29.30 13.75 -27.72
C ALA A 183 -28.75 14.73 -28.77
N ASP A 184 -27.99 15.74 -28.34
CA ASP A 184 -27.44 16.83 -29.16
C ASP A 184 -28.46 17.65 -29.96
N ALA A 185 -29.75 17.38 -29.73
CA ALA A 185 -30.85 17.92 -30.50
C ALA A 185 -31.76 18.82 -29.66
N VAL A 186 -31.79 18.66 -28.33
CA VAL A 186 -32.73 19.40 -27.45
C VAL A 186 -31.98 20.02 -26.28
N THR A 187 -32.25 21.30 -26.02
CA THR A 187 -31.81 21.99 -24.79
C THR A 187 -32.98 22.09 -23.82
N ILE A 188 -32.70 21.83 -22.55
CA ILE A 188 -33.62 22.03 -21.42
C ILE A 188 -33.00 23.09 -20.51
N ALA A 189 -33.61 24.27 -20.48
CA ALA A 189 -33.16 25.35 -19.61
C ALA A 189 -33.82 25.25 -18.22
N ALA A 190 -33.20 25.86 -17.20
CA ALA A 190 -33.87 26.05 -15.92
C ALA A 190 -35.17 26.85 -16.11
N PRO A 191 -36.28 26.50 -15.43
CA PRO A 191 -36.46 25.56 -14.31
C PRO A 191 -36.68 24.08 -14.68
N TYR A 192 -36.30 23.65 -15.89
CA TYR A 192 -36.32 22.28 -16.38
C TYR A 192 -37.72 21.67 -16.51
N ARG A 193 -38.68 22.47 -16.98
CA ARG A 193 -40.04 22.02 -17.30
C ARG A 193 -40.11 21.51 -18.73
N VAL A 194 -41.20 20.78 -19.02
CA VAL A 194 -41.48 20.25 -20.37
C VAL A 194 -41.59 21.37 -21.41
N ASP A 195 -42.10 22.53 -20.98
CA ASP A 195 -42.25 23.73 -21.79
C ASP A 195 -40.90 24.43 -22.09
N ASP A 196 -39.90 24.21 -21.24
CA ASP A 196 -38.55 24.79 -21.38
C ASP A 196 -37.67 24.02 -22.37
N CYS A 197 -38.16 22.88 -22.90
CA CYS A 197 -37.49 22.11 -23.93
C CYS A 197 -37.54 22.84 -25.27
N ARG A 198 -36.37 23.15 -25.83
CA ARG A 198 -36.20 23.77 -27.16
C ARG A 198 -35.33 22.91 -28.06
N SER A 199 -35.70 22.81 -29.34
CA SER A 199 -34.86 22.14 -30.33
C SER A 199 -33.65 23.00 -30.64
N ILE A 200 -32.46 22.39 -30.68
CA ILE A 200 -31.21 22.97 -31.15
C ILE A 200 -31.07 22.74 -32.66
N VAL A 201 -31.52 21.56 -33.12
CA VAL A 201 -31.49 21.18 -34.53
C VAL A 201 -32.83 21.55 -35.17
N GLU A 202 -32.79 22.35 -36.24
CA GLU A 202 -34.00 22.74 -36.96
C GLU A 202 -34.70 21.51 -37.56
N GLY A 203 -36.01 21.39 -37.34
CA GLY A 203 -36.83 20.32 -37.91
C GLY A 203 -36.91 19.01 -37.11
N ASP A 204 -36.12 18.83 -36.03
CA ASP A 204 -36.16 17.59 -35.23
C ASP A 204 -37.28 17.60 -34.15
N ILE A 205 -38.52 17.68 -34.63
CA ILE A 205 -39.73 17.66 -33.79
C ILE A 205 -39.87 16.32 -33.06
N ALA A 206 -39.38 15.23 -33.67
CA ALA A 206 -39.44 13.89 -33.10
C ALA A 206 -38.54 13.75 -31.87
N ALA A 207 -37.29 14.23 -31.91
CA ALA A 207 -36.42 14.24 -30.73
C ALA A 207 -37.00 15.10 -29.61
N LEU A 208 -37.53 16.28 -29.94
CA LEU A 208 -38.17 17.15 -28.96
C LEU A 208 -39.38 16.46 -28.28
N ALA A 209 -40.25 15.81 -29.05
CA ALA A 209 -41.38 15.07 -28.49
C ALA A 209 -40.93 13.90 -27.58
N ARG A 210 -39.88 13.16 -27.98
CA ARG A 210 -39.30 12.10 -27.14
C ARG A 210 -38.71 12.64 -25.84
N VAL A 211 -37.91 13.71 -25.90
CA VAL A 211 -37.28 14.31 -24.71
C VAL A 211 -38.33 14.85 -23.75
N ARG A 212 -39.38 15.52 -24.26
CA ARG A 212 -40.52 15.98 -23.44
C ARG A 212 -41.21 14.83 -22.71
N LYS A 213 -41.48 13.73 -23.41
CA LYS A 213 -42.10 12.54 -22.82
C LYS A 213 -41.22 11.92 -21.73
N VAL A 214 -39.91 11.79 -21.98
CA VAL A 214 -38.96 11.25 -20.99
C VAL A 214 -38.84 12.18 -19.77
N LEU A 215 -38.81 13.50 -20.00
CA LEU A 215 -38.77 14.50 -18.93
C LEU A 215 -39.96 14.37 -17.98
N GLU A 216 -41.17 14.23 -18.53
CA GLU A 216 -42.39 14.06 -17.75
C GLU A 216 -42.35 12.78 -16.91
N MET A 217 -41.92 11.67 -17.51
CA MET A 217 -41.79 10.38 -16.83
C MET A 217 -40.74 10.41 -15.70
N GLU A 218 -39.56 10.97 -15.96
CA GLU A 218 -38.49 11.05 -14.95
C GLU A 218 -38.85 12.02 -13.82
N ARG A 219 -39.54 13.14 -14.10
CA ARG A 219 -40.03 14.03 -13.03
C ARG A 219 -41.03 13.31 -12.12
N LYS A 220 -42.01 12.61 -12.68
CA LYS A 220 -42.97 11.82 -11.90
C LYS A 220 -42.27 10.73 -11.06
N LYS A 221 -41.25 10.08 -11.63
CA LYS A 221 -40.46 9.05 -10.95
C LYS A 221 -39.62 9.63 -9.80
N ILE A 222 -38.99 10.79 -10.00
CA ILE A 222 -38.22 11.49 -8.96
C ILE A 222 -39.16 11.96 -7.85
N GLU A 223 -40.34 12.48 -8.17
CA GLU A 223 -41.35 12.88 -7.18
C GLU A 223 -41.81 11.72 -6.30
N LEU A 224 -42.15 10.57 -6.91
CA LEU A 224 -42.51 9.35 -6.18
C LEU A 224 -41.37 8.85 -5.28
N ARG A 225 -40.12 8.90 -5.78
CA ARG A 225 -38.93 8.53 -5.01
C ARG A 225 -38.71 9.48 -3.82
N ASN A 226 -38.86 10.78 -4.01
CA ASN A 226 -38.70 11.79 -2.95
C ASN A 226 -39.79 11.67 -1.88
N ALA A 227 -41.04 11.40 -2.29
CA ALA A 227 -42.14 11.11 -1.37
C ALA A 227 -41.84 9.84 -0.54
N SER A 228 -41.31 8.80 -1.18
CA SER A 228 -40.96 7.53 -0.50
C SER A 228 -39.78 7.69 0.47
N ALA A 229 -38.76 8.45 0.11
CA ALA A 229 -37.61 8.75 0.97
C ALA A 229 -38.02 9.56 2.22
N THR A 230 -38.98 10.47 2.08
CA THR A 230 -39.52 11.27 3.18
C THR A 230 -40.26 10.40 4.22
N ILE A 231 -41.01 9.39 3.76
CA ILE A 231 -41.74 8.44 4.63
C ILE A 231 -40.79 7.46 5.34
N GLY A 232 -39.68 7.07 4.69
CA GLY A 232 -38.68 6.18 5.29
C GLY A 232 -37.85 6.84 6.41
N SER A 233 -37.66 8.16 6.38
CA SER A 233 -36.84 8.86 7.38
C SER A 233 -37.56 9.10 8.71
N THR A 234 -38.89 9.08 8.75
CA THR A 234 -39.67 9.36 9.98
C THR A 234 -39.84 8.13 10.88
N SER A 235 -39.44 6.94 10.42
CA SER A 235 -39.67 5.67 11.11
C SER A 235 -38.45 5.10 11.85
N THR A 236 -37.30 5.80 11.89
CA THR A 236 -36.04 5.24 12.45
C THR A 236 -35.64 5.74 13.85
N PHE A 237 -36.41 6.57 14.55
CA PHE A 237 -36.07 6.95 15.94
C PHE A 237 -37.27 6.89 16.88
N SER A 238 -37.48 5.71 17.50
CA SER A 238 -38.08 5.53 18.83
C SER A 238 -38.00 4.06 19.26
N ARG A 239 -36.81 3.58 19.65
CA ARG A 239 -36.70 2.40 20.52
C ARG A 239 -36.25 2.87 21.90
N HIS A 240 -37.22 3.25 22.72
CA HIS A 240 -37.05 3.39 24.15
C HIS A 240 -36.73 1.99 24.72
N HIS A 241 -35.53 1.78 25.23
CA HIS A 241 -35.14 0.54 25.88
C HIS A 241 -35.70 0.55 27.31
N ASN A 242 -36.77 -0.19 27.56
CA ASN A 242 -37.25 -0.45 28.92
C ASN A 242 -36.71 -1.82 29.36
N VAL A 243 -35.83 -1.83 30.36
CA VAL A 243 -35.25 -3.05 30.94
C VAL A 243 -36.15 -3.50 32.09
N PRO A 244 -36.78 -4.68 32.03
CA PRO A 244 -37.47 -5.24 33.18
C PRO A 244 -36.45 -5.86 34.14
N ASN A 245 -36.52 -5.45 35.40
CA ASN A 245 -35.81 -6.01 36.53
C ASN A 245 -36.41 -7.39 36.85
N ASP A 246 -35.68 -8.49 36.66
CA ASP A 246 -36.10 -9.81 37.11
C ASP A 246 -35.26 -10.24 38.33
N GLN A 247 -35.89 -10.15 39.50
CA GLN A 247 -35.43 -10.79 40.73
C GLN A 247 -35.70 -12.29 40.65
N ARG A 248 -34.66 -13.12 40.74
CA ARG A 248 -34.83 -14.51 41.18
C ARG A 248 -34.09 -14.79 42.49
N LYS A 249 -34.90 -14.90 43.55
CA LYS A 249 -34.63 -15.59 44.82
C LYS A 249 -34.72 -17.11 44.62
N GLY A 250 -33.81 -17.83 45.27
CA GLY A 250 -34.11 -19.00 46.12
C GLY A 250 -34.42 -20.34 45.45
N GLY A 251 -33.65 -21.36 45.84
CA GLY A 251 -33.87 -22.78 45.56
C GLY A 251 -32.57 -23.55 45.60
#